data_AF-A0A1S3YJV3-F1
#
_entry.id   AF-A0A1S3YJV3-F1
#
_cell.length_a   1.000
_cell.length_b   1.000
_cell.length_c   1.000
_cell.angle_alpha   90.00
_cell.angle_beta   90.00
_cell.angle_gamma   90.00
#
_symmetry.space_group_name_H-M   'P 1'
#
loop_
_entity.id
_entity.type
_entity.pdbx_description
1 polymer ?
#
loop_
_entity_poly.entity_id
_entity_poly.type
_entity_poly.pdbx_seq_one_letter_code
_entity_poly.pdbx_strand_id
1 'polypeptide(L)'
;CIPLYNFSYIYNYLRASPRSFVDSFLDKKERRYNPNMSPYIPMSKWRKGSQWITLIRRHAEVIADDDVVFPVFKMFCKQSHNCIPDEHYVQTLLAMHDIEGELERRTITYTEWNQSATNMDKSSWHPVTFSYADAGAEQIKRIKDIDNVYYETEYRTEWCHNNSTQVPCFLFARKFSRGAAMRLLSEGVIYQFDASAIMDPTP
;
A
#
# COMPACT_ATOMS: atom_id res chain seq x y z
N CYS A 1 -11.14 -2.49 -2.47
CA CYS A 1 -10.40 -2.40 -1.20
C CYS A 1 -11.41 -2.59 -0.09
N ILE A 2 -11.03 -3.23 1.02
CA ILE A 2 -11.88 -3.39 2.19
C ILE A 2 -11.11 -2.94 3.44
N PRO A 3 -11.77 -2.35 4.44
CA PRO A 3 -11.18 -2.19 5.76
C PRO A 3 -11.07 -3.55 6.46
N LEU A 4 -10.07 -3.73 7.32
CA LEU A 4 -9.89 -4.93 8.16
C LEU A 4 -10.40 -4.69 9.59
N TYR A 5 -10.53 -3.44 9.99
CA TYR A 5 -10.94 -3.01 11.32
C TYR A 5 -12.06 -1.97 11.21
N ASN A 6 -12.72 -1.69 12.34
CA ASN A 6 -13.74 -0.66 12.36
C ASN A 6 -13.16 0.75 12.20
N PHE A 7 -14.02 1.69 11.79
CA PHE A 7 -13.61 3.07 11.54
C PHE A 7 -12.91 3.69 12.74
N SER A 8 -13.46 3.54 13.95
CA SER A 8 -12.88 4.11 15.17
C SER A 8 -11.47 3.60 15.43
N TYR A 9 -11.22 2.30 15.22
CA TYR A 9 -9.89 1.71 15.34
C TYR A 9 -8.93 2.28 14.30
N ILE A 10 -9.31 2.28 13.02
CA ILE A 10 -8.48 2.81 11.92
C ILE A 10 -8.16 4.28 12.15
N TYR A 11 -9.17 5.07 12.51
CA TYR A 11 -9.03 6.49 12.79
C TYR A 11 -8.05 6.75 13.94
N ASN A 12 -8.23 6.05 15.07
CA ASN A 12 -7.34 6.21 16.23
C ASN A 12 -5.91 5.74 15.93
N TYR A 13 -5.75 4.63 15.18
CA TYR A 13 -4.44 4.15 14.73
C TYR A 13 -3.71 5.23 13.92
N LEU A 14 -4.38 5.79 12.91
CA LEU A 14 -3.77 6.79 12.01
C LEU A 14 -3.48 8.10 12.73
N ARG A 15 -4.39 8.53 13.60
CA ARG A 15 -4.25 9.78 14.36
C ARG A 15 -3.16 9.71 15.44
N ALA A 16 -2.92 8.53 16.00
CA ALA A 16 -1.88 8.32 17.01
C ALA A 16 -0.46 8.32 16.42
N SER A 17 -0.32 8.07 15.11
CA SER A 17 0.98 8.10 14.44
C SER A 17 1.33 9.51 13.96
N PRO A 18 2.51 10.05 14.32
CA PRO A 18 3.01 11.29 13.73
C PRO A 18 3.68 11.07 12.36
N ARG A 19 3.66 9.84 11.82
CA ARG A 19 4.38 9.42 10.61
C ARG A 19 3.43 9.07 9.48
N SER A 20 3.84 9.33 8.25
CA SER A 20 3.14 8.78 7.07
C SER A 20 3.47 7.30 6.87
N PHE A 21 2.54 6.55 6.31
CA PHE A 21 2.73 5.16 5.89
C PHE A 21 2.91 5.14 4.38
N VAL A 22 4.17 5.12 3.96
CA VAL A 22 4.55 5.11 2.55
C VAL A 22 5.52 3.97 2.37
N ASP A 23 5.07 2.94 1.69
CA ASP A 23 5.95 1.87 1.24
C ASP A 23 7.05 2.47 0.35
N SER A 24 8.33 2.29 0.72
CA SER A 24 9.47 2.90 0.04
C SER A 24 10.71 2.01 0.20
N PHE A 25 11.27 1.55 -0.91
CA PHE A 25 12.48 0.73 -0.96
C PHE A 25 13.26 0.92 -2.26
N LEU A 26 14.53 0.49 -2.27
CA LEU A 26 15.38 0.53 -3.46
C LEU A 26 14.88 -0.41 -4.57
N ASP A 27 14.72 0.12 -5.78
CA ASP A 27 14.41 -0.66 -6.99
C ASP A 27 15.69 -1.23 -7.63
N LYS A 28 16.14 -2.38 -7.12
CA LYS A 28 17.35 -3.06 -7.63
C LYS A 28 17.06 -4.10 -8.71
N LYS A 29 15.85 -4.63 -8.74
CA LYS A 29 15.48 -5.76 -9.60
C LYS A 29 14.97 -5.31 -10.95
N GLU A 30 14.29 -4.17 -11.00
CA GLU A 30 13.59 -3.74 -12.19
C GLU A 30 14.27 -2.48 -12.75
N ARG A 31 14.66 -2.52 -14.03
CA ARG A 31 15.30 -1.38 -14.70
C ARG A 31 14.24 -0.35 -15.11
N ARG A 32 13.51 0.20 -14.15
CA ARG A 32 12.43 1.19 -14.37
C ARG A 32 12.92 2.63 -14.40
N TYR A 33 14.06 2.90 -13.75
CA TYR A 33 14.67 4.22 -13.76
C TYR A 33 15.18 4.60 -15.16
N ASN A 34 14.85 5.82 -15.62
CA ASN A 34 15.36 6.37 -16.86
C ASN A 34 16.59 7.24 -16.58
N PRO A 35 17.79 6.92 -17.13
CA PRO A 35 19.01 7.71 -16.90
C PRO A 35 18.89 9.19 -17.23
N ASN A 36 18.01 9.57 -18.16
CA ASN A 36 17.78 10.97 -18.55
C ASN A 36 17.04 11.79 -17.48
N MET A 37 16.50 11.16 -16.43
CA MET A 37 15.98 11.86 -15.26
C MET A 37 17.10 12.51 -14.43
N SER A 38 18.34 12.03 -14.56
CA SER A 38 19.52 12.66 -13.95
C SER A 38 19.88 13.97 -14.68
N PRO A 39 20.28 15.04 -13.96
CA PRO A 39 20.55 15.10 -12.52
C PRO A 39 19.32 15.45 -11.66
N TYR A 40 18.16 15.74 -12.26
CA TYR A 40 16.98 16.24 -11.55
C TYR A 40 16.41 15.24 -10.54
N ILE A 41 16.38 13.96 -10.89
CA ILE A 41 16.10 12.85 -9.98
C ILE A 41 17.31 11.91 -10.05
N PRO A 42 18.25 11.96 -9.09
CA PRO A 42 19.37 11.04 -9.06
C PRO A 42 18.93 9.60 -8.81
N MET A 43 19.64 8.63 -9.41
CA MET A 43 19.37 7.19 -9.19
C MET A 43 19.43 6.81 -7.70
N SER A 44 20.26 7.47 -6.89
CA SER A 44 20.35 7.23 -5.44
C SER A 44 19.08 7.60 -4.67
N LYS A 45 18.24 8.47 -5.24
CA LYS A 45 16.97 8.93 -4.68
C LYS A 45 15.76 8.20 -5.29
N TRP A 46 15.98 7.40 -6.33
CA TRP A 46 14.92 6.57 -6.92
C TRP A 46 14.42 5.54 -5.90
N ARG A 47 13.10 5.53 -5.68
CA ARG A 47 12.43 4.60 -4.78
C ARG A 47 11.26 3.93 -5.48
N LYS A 48 10.95 2.72 -5.05
CA LYS A 48 9.75 1.95 -5.41
C LYS A 48 8.89 1.71 -4.17
N GLY A 49 7.59 1.57 -4.36
CA GLY A 49 6.67 1.11 -3.33
C GLY A 49 5.24 0.93 -3.83
N SER A 50 4.35 0.60 -2.91
CA SER A 50 2.92 0.55 -3.15
C SER A 50 2.34 1.91 -3.57
N GLN A 51 1.37 1.85 -4.49
CA GLN A 51 0.51 2.98 -4.88
C GLN A 51 -0.42 3.42 -3.73
N TRP A 52 -0.61 2.57 -2.71
CA TRP A 52 -1.50 2.82 -1.58
C TRP A 52 -0.71 3.43 -0.43
N ILE A 53 -0.88 4.73 -0.25
CA ILE A 53 -0.17 5.54 0.74
C ILE A 53 -1.14 6.13 1.77
N THR A 54 -0.62 6.47 2.94
CA THR A 54 -1.35 7.28 3.92
C THR A 54 -0.44 8.39 4.42
N LEU A 55 -0.91 9.62 4.31
CA LEU A 55 -0.10 10.80 4.54
C LEU A 55 -0.60 11.61 5.72
N ILE A 56 0.33 12.08 6.54
CA ILE A 56 0.09 13.24 7.39
C ILE A 56 0.06 14.51 6.53
N ARG A 57 -0.59 15.56 7.05
CA ARG A 57 -0.82 16.80 6.32
C ARG A 57 0.46 17.41 5.74
N ARG A 58 1.53 17.53 6.54
CA ARG A 58 2.80 18.14 6.08
C ARG A 58 3.41 17.42 4.87
N HIS A 59 3.30 16.09 4.79
CA HIS A 59 3.82 15.33 3.65
C HIS A 59 2.89 15.45 2.42
N ALA A 60 1.58 15.62 2.64
CA ALA A 60 0.65 15.91 1.55
C ALA A 60 0.89 17.30 0.94
N GLU A 61 1.25 18.30 1.76
CA GLU A 61 1.65 19.63 1.31
C GLU A 61 2.91 19.56 0.43
N VAL A 62 3.95 18.81 0.84
CA VAL A 62 5.14 18.55 0.00
C VAL A 62 4.78 17.98 -1.37
N ILE A 63 3.83 17.05 -1.44
CA ILE A 63 3.38 16.45 -2.72
C ILE A 63 2.58 17.44 -3.56
N ALA A 64 1.75 18.27 -2.92
CA ALA A 64 0.91 19.25 -3.60
C ALA A 64 1.73 20.42 -4.16
N ASP A 65 2.83 20.77 -3.49
CA ASP A 65 3.72 21.88 -3.85
C ASP A 65 4.85 21.47 -4.80
N ASP A 66 4.94 20.19 -5.22
CA ASP A 66 6.01 19.72 -6.10
C ASP A 66 5.92 20.29 -7.52
N ASP A 67 6.98 20.99 -7.92
CA ASP A 67 7.18 21.56 -9.25
C ASP A 67 8.43 21.01 -9.96
N VAL A 68 9.13 20.02 -9.39
CA VAL A 68 10.37 19.45 -9.94
C VAL A 68 10.20 17.98 -10.30
N VAL A 69 9.81 17.12 -9.35
CA VAL A 69 9.85 15.66 -9.54
C VAL A 69 8.75 15.20 -10.48
N PHE A 70 7.51 15.62 -10.27
CA PHE A 70 6.37 15.25 -11.09
C PHE A 70 6.53 15.67 -12.56
N PRO A 71 6.98 16.90 -12.90
CA PRO A 71 7.31 17.26 -14.28
C PRO A 71 8.38 16.38 -14.92
N VAL A 72 9.43 15.97 -14.18
CA VAL A 72 10.46 15.05 -14.68
C VAL A 72 9.86 13.68 -14.98
N PHE A 73 9.03 13.14 -14.09
CA PHE A 73 8.26 11.91 -14.37
C PHE A 73 7.39 12.08 -15.62
N LYS A 74 6.64 13.18 -15.74
CA LYS A 74 5.78 13.46 -16.90
C LYS A 74 6.56 13.49 -18.21
N MET A 75 7.78 14.03 -18.20
CA MET A 75 8.65 14.10 -19.37
C MET A 75 9.22 12.73 -19.76
N PHE A 76 9.80 11.99 -18.80
CA PHE A 76 10.59 10.79 -19.10
C PHE A 76 9.83 9.47 -18.97
N CYS A 77 8.68 9.45 -18.28
CA CYS A 77 7.84 8.25 -18.17
C CYS A 77 6.84 8.11 -19.31
N LYS A 78 6.41 9.21 -19.94
CA LYS A 78 5.47 9.15 -21.08
C LYS A 78 6.03 8.37 -22.27
N GLN A 79 7.35 8.37 -22.44
CA GLN A 79 8.05 7.70 -23.54
C GLN A 79 8.57 6.31 -23.15
N SER A 80 8.43 5.89 -21.89
CA SER A 80 8.95 4.61 -21.40
C SER A 80 7.80 3.68 -21.02
N HIS A 81 7.68 2.56 -21.74
CA HIS A 81 6.69 1.52 -21.43
C HIS A 81 6.87 0.86 -20.06
N ASN A 82 8.01 1.08 -19.39
CA ASN A 82 8.35 0.45 -18.12
C ASN A 82 8.44 1.45 -16.95
N CYS A 83 8.00 2.70 -17.13
CA CYS A 83 7.85 3.61 -16.00
C CYS A 83 6.45 3.44 -15.40
N ILE A 84 6.38 3.21 -14.08
CA ILE A 84 5.14 3.05 -13.33
C ILE A 84 5.05 4.18 -12.28
N PRO A 85 4.68 5.42 -12.66
CA PRO A 85 4.84 6.59 -11.79
C PRO A 85 4.12 6.48 -10.45
N ASP A 86 2.95 5.84 -10.41
CA ASP A 86 2.17 5.64 -9.19
C ASP A 86 2.85 4.71 -8.16
N GLU A 87 3.82 3.89 -8.57
CA GLU A 87 4.65 3.06 -7.68
C GLU A 87 6.01 3.69 -7.32
N HIS A 88 6.31 4.89 -7.81
CA HIS A 88 7.64 5.49 -7.70
C HIS A 88 7.66 6.96 -7.30
N TYR A 89 6.71 7.76 -7.79
CA TYR A 89 6.72 9.21 -7.70
C TYR A 89 6.78 9.70 -6.25
N VAL A 90 5.81 9.30 -5.41
CA VAL A 90 5.68 9.81 -4.05
C VAL A 90 6.89 9.40 -3.21
N GLN A 91 7.31 8.14 -3.30
CA GLN A 91 8.47 7.63 -2.58
C GLN A 91 9.75 8.38 -2.96
N THR A 92 9.93 8.61 -4.27
CA THR A 92 11.09 9.30 -4.82
C THR A 92 11.09 10.77 -4.41
N LEU A 93 9.93 11.45 -4.45
CA LEU A 93 9.81 12.83 -3.99
C LEU A 93 10.18 12.95 -2.51
N LEU A 94 9.62 12.11 -1.63
CA LEU A 94 9.95 12.14 -0.20
C LEU A 94 11.43 11.81 0.08
N ALA A 95 12.05 10.95 -0.74
CA ALA A 95 13.48 10.70 -0.70
C ALA A 95 14.31 11.92 -1.16
N MET A 96 13.87 12.61 -2.22
CA MET A 96 14.51 13.85 -2.70
C MET A 96 14.50 14.95 -1.64
N HIS A 97 13.45 15.01 -0.82
CA HIS A 97 13.34 15.94 0.32
C HIS A 97 14.08 15.48 1.59
N ASP A 98 14.74 14.32 1.58
CA ASP A 98 15.47 13.75 2.73
C ASP A 98 14.59 13.51 3.98
N ILE A 99 13.29 13.30 3.79
CA ILE A 99 12.30 13.07 4.86
C ILE A 99 11.84 11.61 4.97
N GLU A 100 12.57 10.65 4.39
CA GLU A 100 12.26 9.22 4.54
C GLU A 100 12.29 8.76 6.01
N GLY A 101 13.10 9.41 6.86
CA GLY A 101 13.15 9.16 8.30
C GLY A 101 11.84 9.49 9.03
N GLU A 102 10.95 10.28 8.40
CA GLU A 102 9.65 10.65 8.95
C GLU A 102 8.54 9.66 8.56
N LEU A 103 8.87 8.61 7.80
CA LEU A 103 7.93 7.63 7.27
C LEU A 103 8.02 6.32 8.06
N GLU A 104 6.87 5.69 8.27
CA GLU A 104 6.81 4.24 8.33
C GLU A 104 6.99 3.75 6.89
N ARG A 105 8.15 3.13 6.59
CA ARG A 105 8.54 2.70 5.23
C ARG A 105 7.83 1.41 4.81
N ARG A 106 6.52 1.41 4.98
CA ARG A 106 5.55 0.35 4.65
C ARG A 106 4.17 0.95 4.37
N THR A 107 3.38 0.22 3.59
CA THR A 107 1.94 0.53 3.43
C THR A 107 1.12 -0.15 4.53
N ILE A 108 -0.06 0.40 4.79
CA ILE A 108 -1.10 -0.21 5.63
C ILE A 108 -2.16 -0.96 4.81
N THR A 109 -1.96 -1.12 3.50
CA THR A 109 -2.86 -1.86 2.62
C THR A 109 -2.23 -3.18 2.20
N TYR A 110 -2.73 -4.28 2.74
CA TYR A 110 -2.31 -5.62 2.34
C TYR A 110 -2.68 -5.88 0.88
N THR A 111 -1.73 -6.44 0.14
CA THR A 111 -1.90 -6.85 -1.24
C THR A 111 -1.24 -8.21 -1.44
N GLU A 112 -2.03 -9.20 -1.86
CA GLU A 112 -1.51 -10.53 -2.18
C GLU A 112 -0.98 -10.57 -3.62
N TRP A 113 0.22 -11.11 -3.78
CA TRP A 113 0.88 -11.28 -5.07
C TRP A 113 1.19 -12.76 -5.24
N ASN A 114 0.80 -13.35 -6.38
CA ASN A 114 1.12 -14.75 -6.63
C ASN A 114 2.64 -14.92 -6.82
N GLN A 115 3.34 -15.34 -5.77
CA GLN A 115 4.77 -15.65 -5.81
C GLN A 115 5.05 -17.10 -6.24
N SER A 116 4.04 -17.95 -6.47
CA SER A 116 4.24 -19.33 -6.92
C SER A 116 4.60 -19.37 -8.40
N ALA A 117 5.86 -19.10 -8.69
CA ALA A 117 6.52 -19.42 -9.94
C ALA A 117 6.80 -20.94 -10.02
N THR A 118 5.74 -21.74 -10.11
CA THR A 118 5.86 -23.13 -10.58
C THR A 118 4.99 -23.29 -11.81
N ASN A 119 5.68 -23.19 -12.95
CA ASN A 119 5.28 -23.61 -14.29
C ASN A 119 4.28 -22.71 -15.04
N MET A 120 4.86 -21.91 -15.95
CA MET A 120 4.25 -21.43 -17.20
C MET A 120 3.01 -20.54 -17.14
N ASP A 121 2.80 -19.79 -16.06
CA ASP A 121 1.94 -18.60 -16.14
C ASP A 121 2.69 -17.37 -15.62
N LYS A 122 2.69 -16.32 -16.46
CA LYS A 122 3.45 -15.08 -16.26
C LYS A 122 3.20 -14.53 -14.87
N SER A 123 4.25 -14.01 -14.22
CA SER A 123 4.09 -13.13 -13.04
C SER A 123 3.05 -12.07 -13.39
N SER A 124 1.85 -12.18 -12.81
CA SER A 124 0.78 -11.25 -13.10
C SER A 124 1.22 -9.86 -12.62
N TRP A 125 1.19 -8.88 -13.52
CA TRP A 125 1.40 -7.44 -13.21
C TRP A 125 0.32 -6.89 -12.28
N HIS A 126 -0.65 -7.72 -11.91
CA HIS A 126 -1.74 -7.37 -11.04
C HIS A 126 -1.80 -8.32 -9.83
N PRO A 127 -2.15 -7.79 -8.65
CA PRO A 127 -2.31 -8.60 -7.46
C PRO A 127 -3.48 -9.56 -7.59
N VAL A 128 -3.44 -10.60 -6.76
CA VAL A 128 -4.50 -11.62 -6.68
C VAL A 128 -5.83 -10.94 -6.33
N THR A 129 -6.89 -11.38 -7.02
CA THR A 129 -8.26 -10.98 -6.69
C THR A 129 -8.93 -12.09 -5.89
N PHE A 130 -9.11 -11.87 -4.59
CA PHE A 130 -9.85 -12.77 -3.71
C PHE A 130 -11.28 -12.97 -4.24
N SER A 131 -11.65 -14.24 -4.43
CA SER A 131 -12.99 -14.65 -4.84
C SER A 131 -13.90 -14.84 -3.62
N TYR A 132 -15.16 -15.23 -3.85
CA TYR A 132 -16.04 -15.64 -2.75
C TYR A 132 -15.39 -16.74 -1.90
N ALA A 133 -14.76 -17.75 -2.53
CA ALA A 133 -14.15 -18.88 -1.82
C ALA A 133 -12.98 -18.45 -0.92
N ASP A 134 -12.20 -17.45 -1.37
CA ASP A 134 -10.98 -16.99 -0.69
C ASP A 134 -11.25 -15.92 0.38
N ALA A 135 -12.48 -15.42 0.50
CA ALA A 135 -12.85 -14.30 1.38
C ALA A 135 -13.55 -14.74 2.68
N GLY A 136 -13.07 -15.82 3.29
CA GLY A 136 -13.57 -16.32 4.58
C GLY A 136 -12.85 -15.73 5.80
N ALA A 137 -13.41 -15.98 7.00
CA ALA A 137 -12.86 -15.50 8.27
C ALA A 137 -11.40 -15.92 8.52
N GLU A 138 -11.03 -17.13 8.15
CA GLU A 138 -9.66 -17.63 8.33
C GLU A 138 -8.65 -16.84 7.48
N GLN A 139 -8.99 -16.52 6.23
CA GLN A 139 -8.12 -15.70 5.38
C GLN A 139 -7.97 -14.29 5.94
N ILE A 140 -9.06 -13.67 6.40
CA ILE A 140 -9.00 -12.35 7.02
C ILE A 140 -8.17 -12.38 8.29
N LYS A 141 -8.28 -13.43 9.10
CA LYS A 141 -7.45 -13.63 10.29
C LYS A 141 -5.97 -13.75 9.91
N ARG A 142 -5.63 -14.57 8.90
CA ARG A 142 -4.24 -14.68 8.40
C ARG A 142 -3.64 -13.33 8.01
N ILE A 143 -4.41 -12.48 7.33
CA ILE A 143 -3.95 -11.14 6.95
C ILE A 143 -3.72 -10.26 8.20
N LYS A 144 -4.60 -10.35 9.20
CA LYS A 144 -4.50 -9.61 10.47
C LYS A 144 -3.35 -10.09 11.36
N ASP A 145 -2.99 -11.37 11.28
CA ASP A 145 -1.93 -11.98 12.06
C ASP A 145 -0.52 -11.64 11.53
N ILE A 146 -0.40 -10.96 10.37
CA ILE A 146 0.89 -10.49 9.85
C ILE A 146 1.44 -9.38 10.76
N ASP A 147 2.66 -9.58 11.26
CA ASP A 147 3.35 -8.70 12.21
C ASP A 147 4.57 -7.98 11.64
N ASN A 148 4.98 -8.32 10.42
CA ASN A 148 6.06 -7.65 9.72
C ASN A 148 5.89 -7.64 8.19
N VAL A 149 6.73 -6.83 7.53
CA VAL A 149 6.87 -6.80 6.07
C VAL A 149 8.35 -6.92 5.72
N TYR A 150 8.69 -7.90 4.87
CA TYR A 150 10.06 -8.12 4.42
C TYR A 150 10.33 -7.52 3.03
N TYR A 151 11.40 -6.72 2.94
CA TYR A 151 11.87 -6.04 1.74
C TYR A 151 13.15 -6.69 1.23
N GLU A 152 13.00 -7.61 0.29
CA GLU A 152 14.10 -8.43 -0.23
C GLU A 152 15.24 -7.61 -0.86
N THR A 153 14.95 -6.50 -1.55
CA THR A 153 15.99 -5.68 -2.22
C THR A 153 16.90 -4.94 -1.25
N GLU A 154 16.44 -4.75 -0.01
CA GLU A 154 17.16 -4.07 1.07
C GLU A 154 17.57 -5.03 2.19
N TYR A 155 17.16 -6.31 2.13
CA TYR A 155 17.30 -7.26 3.23
C TYR A 155 16.80 -6.69 4.57
N ARG A 156 15.67 -5.96 4.52
CA ARG A 156 15.09 -5.22 5.64
C ARG A 156 13.75 -5.81 6.03
N THR A 157 13.52 -5.93 7.33
CA THR A 157 12.21 -6.30 7.88
C THR A 157 11.64 -5.11 8.63
N GLU A 158 10.47 -4.64 8.22
CA GLU A 158 9.68 -3.66 8.97
C GLU A 158 8.75 -4.39 9.92
N TRP A 159 9.05 -4.31 11.21
CA TRP A 159 8.19 -4.82 12.25
C TRP A 159 7.08 -3.81 12.56
N CYS A 160 5.84 -4.29 12.65
CA CYS A 160 4.69 -3.42 12.87
C CYS A 160 4.53 -3.18 14.37
N HIS A 161 5.26 -2.18 14.88
CA HIS A 161 5.24 -1.78 16.27
C HIS A 161 5.00 -0.28 16.42
N ASN A 162 4.33 0.10 17.50
CA ASN A 162 4.32 1.46 18.01
C ASN A 162 5.05 1.43 19.36
N ASN A 163 6.27 1.98 19.40
CA ASN A 163 7.21 1.78 20.51
C ASN A 163 7.38 0.30 20.83
N SER A 164 7.11 -0.13 22.07
CA SER A 164 7.20 -1.52 22.51
C SER A 164 5.92 -2.32 22.30
N THR A 165 4.88 -1.74 21.69
CA THR A 165 3.59 -2.40 21.49
C THR A 165 3.43 -2.86 20.06
N GLN A 166 3.13 -4.14 19.87
CA GLN A 166 2.79 -4.68 18.55
C GLN A 166 1.47 -4.07 18.07
N VAL A 167 1.44 -3.63 16.82
CA VAL A 167 0.26 -3.06 16.17
C VAL A 167 0.03 -3.75 14.83
N PRO A 168 -1.21 -3.77 14.31
CA PRO A 168 -1.46 -4.37 13.00
C PRO A 168 -0.59 -3.75 11.90
N CYS A 169 -0.05 -4.59 11.02
CA CYS A 169 0.62 -4.11 9.80
C CYS A 169 -0.36 -3.47 8.83
N PHE A 170 -1.52 -4.10 8.63
CA PHE A 170 -2.45 -3.70 7.59
C PHE A 170 -3.79 -3.30 8.20
N LEU A 171 -4.31 -2.14 7.82
CA LEU A 171 -5.65 -1.68 8.17
C LEU A 171 -6.66 -1.94 7.04
N PHE A 172 -6.15 -2.15 5.83
CA PHE A 172 -6.93 -2.38 4.62
C PHE A 172 -6.38 -3.58 3.85
N ALA A 173 -7.21 -4.16 2.98
CA ALA A 173 -6.78 -5.24 2.08
C ALA A 173 -7.34 -5.07 0.66
N ARG A 174 -6.58 -5.57 -0.32
CA ARG A 174 -6.98 -5.68 -1.75
C ARG A 174 -6.36 -6.93 -2.41
N LYS A 175 -6.90 -7.42 -3.53
CA LYS A 175 -8.10 -6.98 -4.27
C LYS A 175 -9.23 -7.98 -4.03
N PHE A 176 -10.46 -7.50 -3.84
CA PHE A 176 -11.61 -8.37 -3.57
C PHE A 176 -12.60 -8.22 -4.72
N SER A 177 -13.11 -9.35 -5.22
CA SER A 177 -14.22 -9.40 -6.18
C SER A 177 -15.53 -8.95 -5.54
N ARG A 178 -16.58 -8.74 -6.35
CA ARG A 178 -17.93 -8.49 -5.83
C ARG A 178 -18.42 -9.64 -4.94
N GLY A 179 -18.21 -10.89 -5.37
CA GLY A 179 -18.59 -12.07 -4.58
C GLY A 179 -17.87 -12.13 -3.23
N ALA A 180 -16.57 -11.84 -3.23
CA ALA A 180 -15.80 -11.74 -1.99
C ALA A 180 -16.34 -10.67 -1.04
N ALA A 181 -16.64 -9.47 -1.54
CA ALA A 181 -17.23 -8.40 -0.74
C ALA A 181 -18.58 -8.80 -0.14
N MET A 182 -19.45 -9.46 -0.92
CA MET A 182 -20.74 -9.94 -0.43
C MET A 182 -20.59 -10.94 0.71
N ARG A 183 -19.66 -11.90 0.58
CA ARG A 183 -19.38 -12.88 1.64
C ARG A 183 -18.97 -12.20 2.95
N LEU A 184 -18.04 -11.25 2.86
CA LEU A 184 -17.51 -10.55 4.03
C LEU A 184 -18.57 -9.71 4.74
N LEU A 185 -19.51 -9.14 3.99
CA LEU A 185 -20.66 -8.40 4.54
C LEU A 185 -21.70 -9.34 5.16
N SER A 186 -22.02 -10.47 4.51
CA SER A 186 -23.07 -11.38 4.97
C SER A 186 -22.65 -12.22 6.18
N GLU A 187 -21.40 -12.69 6.21
CA GLU A 187 -20.86 -13.51 7.30
C GLU A 187 -20.38 -12.65 8.49
N GLY A 188 -20.46 -11.32 8.39
CA GLY A 188 -20.05 -10.39 9.43
C GLY A 188 -18.56 -10.48 9.80
N VAL A 189 -17.72 -10.95 8.87
CA VAL A 189 -16.31 -11.31 9.11
C VAL A 189 -15.46 -10.09 9.50
N ILE A 190 -15.84 -8.91 9.00
CA ILE A 190 -15.11 -7.65 9.19
C ILE A 190 -15.87 -6.70 10.11
N TYR A 191 -17.20 -6.77 10.07
CA TYR A 191 -18.13 -6.03 10.90
C TYR A 191 -19.23 -6.98 11.32
N GLN A 192 -19.67 -6.96 12.58
CA GLN A 192 -21.05 -7.36 12.87
C GLN A 192 -21.95 -6.33 12.18
N PHE A 193 -22.27 -6.59 10.92
CA PHE A 193 -23.10 -5.74 10.10
C PHE A 193 -24.54 -6.10 10.46
N ASP A 194 -25.25 -5.20 11.13
CA ASP A 194 -26.66 -5.41 11.40
C ASP A 194 -27.45 -5.18 10.11
N ALA A 195 -27.79 -6.27 9.43
CA ALA A 195 -28.54 -6.25 8.18
C ALA A 195 -29.96 -5.67 8.33
N SER A 196 -30.47 -5.53 9.56
CA SER A 196 -31.79 -4.91 9.82
C SER A 196 -31.83 -3.42 9.47
N ALA A 197 -30.69 -2.72 9.51
CA ALA A 197 -30.60 -1.29 9.20
C ALA A 197 -30.85 -0.94 7.71
N ILE A 198 -30.91 -1.93 6.82
CA ILE A 198 -31.24 -1.75 5.39
C ILE A 198 -32.73 -2.02 5.11
N MET A 199 -33.43 -2.70 6.03
CA MET A 199 -34.79 -3.20 5.80
C MET A 199 -35.90 -2.35 6.42
N ASP A 200 -35.60 -1.19 7.00
CA ASP A 200 -36.63 -0.22 7.35
C ASP A 200 -36.91 0.72 6.16
N PRO A 201 -38.00 0.52 5.40
CA PRO A 201 -38.58 1.63 4.67
C PRO A 201 -39.15 2.57 5.74
N THR A 202 -38.47 3.69 5.97
CA THR A 202 -38.99 4.74 6.87
C THR A 202 -40.42 5.11 6.45
N PRO A 203 -41.37 5.24 7.40
CA PRO A 203 -42.75 5.66 7.13
C PRO A 203 -42.86 7.07 6.53
#